data_AF-A0A925JKP4-F1
#
_entry.id   AF-A0A925JKP4-F1
#
_cell.length_a   1.000
_cell.length_b   1.000
_cell.length_c   1.000
_cell.angle_alpha   90.00
_cell.angle_beta   90.00
_cell.angle_gamma   90.00
#
_symmetry.space_group_name_H-M   'P 1'
#
loop_
_entity.id
_entity.type
_entity.pdbx_description
1 polymer ?
#
loop_
_entity_poly.entity_id
_entity_poly.type
_entity_poly.pdbx_seq_one_letter_code
_entity_poly.pdbx_strand_id
1 'polypeptide(L)'
;MLKKQLLIGLITGLVFLSGCEEKKNTAETTSASPNAETSVAEAPDGNAVEADSKKAPGANIRVVLTGGERAGTYEAVCQDACCSYGIAGENTFGTQYSEDGKGEKELSSVQLTVNNVTEGEKSTEEFLVAISFGKLLDASSKTYSIGTIKDSDNSSRIGGSGTLDLKYSGKKATVRIQGKTKEGVQIDLTMECPRISTVESIMEEAKQ
;
A
#
# COMPACT_ATOMS: atom_id res chain seq x y z
N MET A 1 -34.88 -26.30 28.10
CA MET A 1 -35.72 -25.33 28.83
C MET A 1 -35.37 -23.92 28.36
N LEU A 2 -36.40 -23.15 27.97
CA LEU A 2 -36.57 -21.69 27.78
C LEU A 2 -35.32 -20.78 27.68
N LYS A 3 -35.20 -19.85 26.71
CA LYS A 3 -36.07 -18.71 26.36
C LYS A 3 -35.87 -18.33 24.85
N LYS A 4 -36.87 -18.10 23.96
CA LYS A 4 -37.83 -16.96 23.81
C LYS A 4 -37.11 -15.58 23.83
N GLN A 5 -37.21 -14.60 22.91
CA GLN A 5 -38.19 -14.08 21.94
C GLN A 5 -37.45 -13.09 20.98
N LEU A 6 -37.73 -13.00 19.67
CA LEU A 6 -38.69 -12.11 18.95
C LEU A 6 -38.26 -10.62 18.77
N LEU A 7 -38.21 -10.13 17.52
CA LEU A 7 -38.50 -8.76 16.98
C LEU A 7 -37.90 -8.65 15.55
N ILE A 8 -38.64 -8.66 14.43
CA ILE A 8 -39.59 -7.69 13.83
C ILE A 8 -38.99 -6.32 13.50
N GLY A 9 -39.06 -5.92 12.22
CA GLY A 9 -38.96 -4.53 11.72
C GLY A 9 -38.04 -4.42 10.49
N LEU A 10 -38.51 -4.58 9.25
CA LEU A 10 -39.21 -3.59 8.40
C LEU A 10 -38.37 -2.33 8.14
N ILE A 11 -37.65 -2.29 7.00
CA ILE A 11 -37.19 -1.04 6.38
C ILE A 11 -37.51 -1.07 4.88
N THR A 12 -38.42 -0.17 4.54
CA THR A 12 -38.88 0.23 3.22
C THR A 12 -38.00 1.36 2.70
N GLY A 13 -37.77 1.41 1.38
CA GLY A 13 -37.21 2.57 0.67
C GLY A 13 -35.72 2.39 0.33
N LEU A 14 -35.21 2.77 -0.84
CA LEU A 14 -35.66 3.82 -1.76
C LEU A 14 -34.96 3.53 -3.12
N VAL A 15 -35.73 3.39 -4.20
CA VAL A 15 -35.19 3.25 -5.56
C VAL A 15 -34.85 4.64 -6.07
N PHE A 16 -33.57 4.97 -6.22
CA PHE A 16 -33.15 6.15 -6.98
C PHE A 16 -32.89 5.77 -8.43
N LEU A 17 -33.63 6.43 -9.30
CA LEU A 17 -33.53 6.37 -10.75
C LEU A 17 -32.25 7.08 -11.22
N SER A 18 -31.69 6.46 -12.25
CA SER A 18 -30.60 6.87 -13.13
C SER A 18 -30.78 8.25 -13.76
N GLY A 19 -29.68 8.99 -13.84
CA GLY A 19 -29.53 10.17 -14.70
C GLY A 19 -28.12 10.22 -15.26
N CYS A 20 -27.96 9.74 -16.50
CA CYS A 20 -26.79 10.01 -17.33
C CYS A 20 -26.89 11.46 -17.83
N GLU A 21 -25.87 12.29 -17.59
CA GLU A 21 -25.65 13.48 -18.41
C GLU A 21 -24.24 13.43 -19.00
N GLU A 22 -24.24 13.22 -20.31
CA GLU A 22 -23.12 13.23 -21.23
C GLU A 22 -22.79 14.70 -21.56
N LYS A 23 -21.60 15.19 -21.18
CA LYS A 23 -21.06 16.45 -21.71
C LYS A 23 -19.82 16.19 -22.54
N LYS A 24 -20.08 16.08 -23.84
CA LYS A 24 -19.14 16.25 -24.94
C LYS A 24 -18.65 17.72 -24.93
N ASN A 25 -17.34 17.94 -24.88
CA ASN A 25 -16.77 19.20 -25.34
C ASN A 25 -15.53 18.93 -26.18
N THR A 26 -15.67 19.31 -27.44
CA THR A 26 -14.67 19.34 -28.50
C THR A 26 -14.16 20.77 -28.61
N ALA A 27 -12.84 20.95 -28.54
CA ALA A 27 -12.07 22.08 -29.07
C ALA A 27 -10.61 21.58 -29.05
N GLU A 28 -9.98 21.12 -30.14
CA GLU A 28 -9.53 21.81 -31.35
C GLU A 28 -8.59 23.01 -31.12
N THR A 29 -7.38 22.89 -31.72
CA THR A 29 -6.60 23.99 -32.34
C THR A 29 -5.70 24.76 -31.33
N THR A 30 -4.37 24.97 -31.46
CA THR A 30 -3.41 24.97 -32.57
C THR A 30 -1.96 25.07 -32.05
N SER A 31 -1.01 24.74 -32.94
CA SER A 31 0.28 25.44 -33.21
C SER A 31 1.58 25.07 -32.48
N ALA A 32 2.54 24.71 -33.35
CA ALA A 32 4.00 24.65 -33.27
C ALA A 32 4.64 25.91 -32.61
N SER A 33 5.91 25.97 -32.21
CA SER A 33 7.17 25.50 -32.82
C SER A 33 8.33 25.67 -31.79
N PRO A 34 9.57 25.21 -32.09
CA PRO A 34 10.63 24.92 -31.11
C PRO A 34 11.52 26.12 -30.79
N ASN A 35 12.27 26.04 -29.68
CA ASN A 35 13.63 26.57 -29.67
C ASN A 35 14.50 25.91 -28.60
N ALA A 36 15.72 25.58 -29.00
CA ALA A 36 16.81 25.04 -28.20
C ALA A 36 17.45 26.14 -27.36
N GLU A 37 17.98 25.78 -26.19
CA GLU A 37 19.19 26.42 -25.67
C GLU A 37 19.92 25.49 -24.72
N THR A 38 21.12 25.11 -25.17
CA THR A 38 22.17 24.45 -24.41
C THR A 38 22.85 25.51 -23.55
N SER A 39 22.91 25.29 -22.23
CA SER A 39 23.89 25.99 -21.39
C SER A 39 24.69 24.96 -20.60
N VAL A 40 25.99 24.95 -20.91
CA VAL A 40 27.03 24.24 -20.18
C VAL A 40 27.46 25.18 -19.06
N ALA A 41 27.35 24.75 -17.81
CA ALA A 41 27.91 25.47 -16.66
C ALA A 41 28.89 24.57 -15.92
N GLU A 42 30.05 25.17 -15.65
CA GLU A 42 31.27 24.63 -15.08
C GLU A 42 31.12 23.82 -13.78
N ALA A 43 31.97 22.81 -13.68
CA ALA A 43 32.19 22.01 -12.49
C ALA A 43 32.96 22.82 -11.43
N PRO A 44 32.48 22.91 -10.18
CA PRO A 44 33.33 23.27 -9.05
C PRO A 44 34.09 22.06 -8.53
N ASP A 45 35.34 22.33 -8.19
CA ASP A 45 36.39 21.46 -7.68
C ASP A 45 35.96 20.53 -6.54
N GLY A 46 36.62 19.37 -6.52
CA GLY A 46 36.38 18.27 -5.60
C GLY A 46 36.58 18.68 -4.14
N ASN A 47 35.50 18.61 -3.40
CA ASN A 47 35.55 18.32 -1.97
C ASN A 47 34.92 16.94 -1.80
N ALA A 48 35.75 15.90 -1.77
CA ALA A 48 35.34 14.54 -1.46
C ALA A 48 34.93 14.50 0.01
N VAL A 49 33.68 14.88 0.27
CA VAL A 49 33.00 14.54 1.51
C VAL A 49 32.94 13.03 1.51
N GLU A 50 33.62 12.40 2.47
CA GLU A 50 33.52 10.98 2.74
C GLU A 50 32.05 10.59 2.70
N ALA A 51 31.67 9.84 1.67
CA ALA A 51 30.34 9.32 1.52
C ALA A 51 30.12 8.34 2.66
N ASP A 52 29.63 8.87 3.78
CA ASP A 52 29.03 8.13 4.86
C ASP A 52 28.11 7.11 4.17
N SER A 53 28.49 5.84 4.26
CA SER A 53 27.93 4.77 3.45
C SER A 53 26.51 4.53 3.93
N LYS A 54 25.59 5.41 3.53
CA LYS A 54 24.22 5.47 4.00
C LYS A 54 23.57 4.17 3.55
N LYS A 55 23.37 3.28 4.53
CA LYS A 55 22.69 2.00 4.38
C LYS A 55 21.46 2.22 3.50
N ALA A 56 21.32 1.42 2.44
CA ALA A 56 20.16 1.53 1.56
C ALA A 56 18.87 1.46 2.39
N PRO A 57 17.82 2.24 2.05
CA PRO A 57 16.55 2.21 2.77
C PRO A 57 16.00 0.78 2.78
N GLY A 58 15.19 0.43 3.77
CA GLY A 58 14.56 -0.88 3.81
C GLY A 58 13.42 -1.05 2.80
N ALA A 59 12.66 0.01 2.52
CA ALA A 59 11.71 0.03 1.40
C ALA A 59 11.34 1.43 0.90
N ASN A 60 10.94 1.49 -0.37
CA ASN A 60 10.21 2.62 -0.95
C ASN A 60 8.75 2.21 -1.18
N ILE A 61 7.81 3.04 -0.76
CA ILE A 61 6.37 2.78 -0.81
C ILE A 61 5.71 3.89 -1.59
N ARG A 62 4.88 3.53 -2.57
CA ARG A 62 4.02 4.47 -3.31
C ARG A 62 2.58 3.97 -3.28
N VAL A 63 1.67 4.78 -2.77
CA VAL A 63 0.24 4.51 -2.71
C VAL A 63 -0.51 5.55 -3.54
N VAL A 64 -1.37 5.10 -4.43
CA VAL A 64 -2.37 5.95 -5.10
C VAL A 64 -3.75 5.51 -4.63
N LEU A 65 -4.50 6.45 -4.06
CA LEU A 65 -5.90 6.28 -3.71
C LEU A 65 -6.78 7.06 -4.68
N THR A 66 -7.74 6.38 -5.30
CA THR A 66 -8.77 7.02 -6.14
C THR A 66 -10.14 6.87 -5.48
N GLY A 67 -10.79 8.00 -5.23
CA GLY A 67 -12.05 8.08 -4.48
C GLY A 67 -11.84 8.17 -2.96
N GLY A 68 -12.90 8.54 -2.25
CA GLY A 68 -12.87 8.75 -0.80
C GLY A 68 -12.17 10.04 -0.36
N GLU A 69 -12.15 10.28 0.95
CA GLU A 69 -11.67 11.53 1.56
C GLU A 69 -10.14 11.70 1.53
N ARG A 70 -9.40 10.59 1.36
CA ARG A 70 -7.94 10.55 1.28
C ARG A 70 -7.45 10.21 -0.14
N ALA A 71 -8.22 10.58 -1.17
CA ALA A 71 -7.75 10.43 -2.55
C ALA A 71 -6.47 11.25 -2.76
N GLY A 72 -5.48 10.66 -3.42
CA GLY A 72 -4.16 11.27 -3.58
C GLY A 72 -3.07 10.26 -3.93
N THR A 73 -1.85 10.77 -4.15
CA THR A 73 -0.63 9.97 -4.27
C THR A 73 0.24 10.24 -3.06
N TYR A 74 0.72 9.18 -2.44
CA TYR A 74 1.51 9.21 -1.21
C TYR A 74 2.77 8.39 -1.40
N GLU A 75 3.89 8.91 -0.93
CA GLU A 75 5.18 8.25 -0.97
C GLU A 75 5.77 8.20 0.44
N ALA A 76 6.40 7.08 0.76
CA ALA A 76 7.08 6.88 2.03
C ALA A 76 8.35 6.06 1.82
N VAL A 77 9.33 6.28 2.70
CA VAL A 77 10.59 5.54 2.70
C VAL A 77 10.79 4.96 4.08
N CYS A 78 10.83 3.64 4.18
CA CYS A 78 11.24 3.01 5.43
C CYS A 78 12.76 2.96 5.49
N GLN A 79 13.35 3.59 6.50
CA GLN A 79 14.80 3.61 6.68
C GLN A 79 15.32 2.23 7.11
N ASP A 80 14.61 1.57 8.01
CA ASP A 80 14.90 0.21 8.45
C ASP A 80 14.16 -0.83 7.60
N ALA A 81 14.50 -2.10 7.78
CA ALA A 81 13.85 -3.18 7.04
C ALA A 81 12.39 -3.36 7.51
N CYS A 82 11.42 -2.83 6.76
CA CYS A 82 9.99 -3.04 7.01
C CYS A 82 9.39 -4.24 6.30
N CYS A 83 10.07 -4.78 5.28
CA CYS A 83 9.63 -5.98 4.59
C CYS A 83 10.24 -7.21 5.25
N SER A 84 9.45 -8.27 5.38
CA SER A 84 9.87 -9.50 6.05
C SER A 84 9.40 -10.74 5.34
N TYR A 85 10.14 -11.83 5.53
CA TYR A 85 9.75 -13.17 5.09
C TYR A 85 9.97 -14.17 6.23
N GLY A 86 8.96 -14.99 6.50
CA GLY A 86 9.03 -16.05 7.52
C GLY A 86 8.81 -15.58 8.96
N ILE A 87 8.73 -14.26 9.21
CA ILE A 87 8.56 -13.70 10.57
C ILE A 87 7.11 -13.80 11.04
N ALA A 88 6.15 -13.48 10.16
CA ALA A 88 4.73 -13.51 10.48
C ALA A 88 4.09 -14.91 10.36
N GLY A 89 4.88 -15.92 9.95
CA GLY A 89 4.42 -17.27 9.67
C GLY A 89 5.32 -17.95 8.63
N GLU A 90 5.26 -19.27 8.57
CA GLU A 90 5.96 -20.04 7.56
C GLU A 90 5.47 -19.65 6.16
N ASN A 91 6.39 -19.37 5.23
CA ASN A 91 6.09 -18.94 3.86
C ASN A 91 5.17 -17.70 3.79
N THR A 92 5.25 -16.83 4.81
CA THR A 92 4.52 -15.56 4.84
C THR A 92 5.47 -14.42 4.53
N PHE A 93 5.10 -13.61 3.53
CA PHE A 93 5.70 -12.30 3.29
C PHE A 93 4.85 -11.23 3.98
N GLY A 94 5.51 -10.23 4.56
CA GLY A 94 4.80 -9.10 5.14
C GLY A 94 5.54 -7.78 5.01
N THR A 95 4.78 -6.69 5.18
CA THR A 95 5.34 -5.35 5.33
C THR A 95 4.71 -4.69 6.55
N GLN A 96 5.53 -4.00 7.33
CA GLN A 96 5.09 -3.14 8.41
C GLN A 96 5.80 -1.78 8.33
N TYR A 97 5.17 -0.81 7.70
CA TYR A 97 5.57 0.60 7.75
C TYR A 97 4.67 1.35 8.75
N SER A 98 5.28 2.19 9.58
CA SER A 98 4.59 2.97 10.59
C SER A 98 5.39 4.22 10.92
N GLU A 99 4.76 5.39 10.89
CA GLU A 99 5.35 6.66 11.31
C GLU A 99 4.38 7.43 12.21
N ASP A 100 4.90 7.89 13.34
CA ASP A 100 4.20 8.76 14.28
C ASP A 100 4.21 10.23 13.82
N GLY A 101 3.41 11.07 14.48
CA GLY A 101 3.43 12.53 14.28
C GLY A 101 2.84 13.02 12.97
N LYS A 102 2.25 12.12 12.16
CA LYS A 102 1.64 12.45 10.87
C LYS A 102 0.40 13.33 10.99
N GLY A 103 0.26 14.26 10.06
CA GLY A 103 -0.94 15.06 9.86
C GLY A 103 -2.11 14.20 9.38
N GLU A 104 -3.33 14.71 9.54
CA GLU A 104 -4.59 14.00 9.31
C GLU A 104 -4.72 13.30 7.93
N LYS A 105 -4.09 13.89 6.91
CA LYS A 105 -4.10 13.41 5.52
C LYS A 105 -2.78 12.78 5.07
N GLU A 106 -1.81 12.67 5.96
CA GLU A 106 -0.50 12.09 5.65
C GLU A 106 -0.52 10.58 5.91
N LEU A 107 0.20 9.83 5.06
CA LEU A 107 0.34 8.38 5.19
C LEU A 107 1.13 8.05 6.45
N SER A 108 0.52 7.28 7.35
CA SER A 108 1.12 6.91 8.64
C SER A 108 1.39 5.42 8.77
N SER A 109 0.68 4.54 8.06
CA SER A 109 0.99 3.12 8.10
C SER A 109 0.61 2.40 6.80
N VAL A 110 1.42 1.39 6.46
CA VAL A 110 1.13 0.38 5.44
C VAL A 110 1.47 -0.98 6.03
N GLN A 111 0.46 -1.84 6.09
CA GLN A 111 0.58 -3.21 6.58
C GLN A 111 0.16 -4.16 5.48
N LEU A 112 0.99 -5.16 5.21
CA LEU A 112 0.73 -6.17 4.20
C LEU A 112 1.03 -7.55 4.77
N THR A 113 0.17 -8.52 4.47
CA THR A 113 0.40 -9.94 4.70
C THR A 113 0.03 -10.73 3.46
N VAL A 114 0.93 -11.62 3.03
CA VAL A 114 0.74 -12.54 1.90
C VAL A 114 1.21 -13.92 2.33
N ASN A 115 0.33 -14.92 2.23
CA ASN A 115 0.64 -16.30 2.58
C ASN A 115 1.09 -17.11 1.37
N ASN A 116 1.65 -18.30 1.64
CA ASN A 116 2.08 -19.26 0.62
C ASN A 116 3.03 -18.63 -0.40
N VAL A 117 3.97 -17.82 0.06
CA VAL A 117 5.00 -17.17 -0.74
C VAL A 117 6.20 -18.09 -0.84
N THR A 118 6.69 -18.28 -2.06
CA THR A 118 7.99 -18.90 -2.35
C THR A 118 8.86 -17.89 -3.08
N GLU A 119 10.15 -18.17 -3.22
CA GLU A 119 11.03 -17.38 -4.08
C GLU A 119 10.54 -17.43 -5.54
N GLY A 120 10.65 -16.32 -6.27
CA GLY A 120 10.15 -16.13 -7.62
C GLY A 120 8.99 -15.15 -7.73
N GLU A 121 8.15 -15.34 -8.74
CA GLU A 121 6.97 -14.51 -8.99
C GLU A 121 5.70 -15.19 -8.47
N LYS A 122 4.82 -14.42 -7.82
CA LYS A 122 3.52 -14.86 -7.33
C LYS A 122 2.49 -13.79 -7.67
N SER A 123 1.44 -14.17 -8.40
CA SER A 123 0.22 -13.37 -8.53
C SER A 123 -0.89 -14.03 -7.72
N THR A 124 -1.64 -13.26 -6.93
CA THR A 124 -2.68 -13.80 -6.08
C THR A 124 -3.79 -12.80 -5.79
N GLU A 125 -5.00 -13.32 -5.57
CA GLU A 125 -6.12 -12.54 -5.03
C GLU A 125 -6.22 -12.67 -3.50
N GLU A 126 -5.37 -13.48 -2.85
CA GLU A 126 -5.41 -13.75 -1.40
C GLU A 126 -4.33 -12.96 -0.64
N PHE A 127 -4.71 -11.82 -0.10
CA PHE A 127 -3.83 -10.96 0.68
C PHE A 127 -4.62 -10.12 1.68
N LEU A 128 -3.89 -9.52 2.62
CA LEU A 128 -4.42 -8.50 3.51
C LEU A 128 -3.54 -7.26 3.40
N VAL A 129 -4.12 -6.13 3.04
CA VAL A 129 -3.46 -4.82 3.09
C VAL A 129 -4.30 -3.84 3.91
N ALA A 130 -3.64 -3.04 4.74
CA ALA A 130 -4.23 -1.92 5.45
C ALA A 130 -3.34 -0.68 5.27
N ILE A 131 -3.96 0.44 4.87
CA ILE A 131 -3.30 1.72 4.61
C ILE A 131 -3.95 2.77 5.51
N SER A 132 -3.19 3.33 6.43
CA SER A 132 -3.69 4.28 7.42
C SER A 132 -3.12 5.68 7.23
N PHE A 133 -3.96 6.68 7.51
CA PHE A 133 -3.67 8.10 7.44
C PHE A 133 -3.96 8.77 8.78
N GLY A 134 -3.21 9.83 9.09
CA GLY A 134 -3.35 10.56 10.35
C GLY A 134 -2.54 9.96 11.49
N LYS A 135 -2.72 10.53 12.68
CA LYS A 135 -2.01 10.08 13.89
C LYS A 135 -2.40 8.63 14.23
N LEU A 136 -1.40 7.79 14.49
CA LEU A 136 -1.63 6.39 14.86
C LEU A 136 -2.45 6.31 16.15
N LEU A 137 -3.40 5.38 16.19
CA LEU A 137 -4.32 5.14 17.31
C LEU A 137 -5.24 6.30 17.69
N ASP A 138 -5.20 7.41 16.94
CA ASP A 138 -6.11 8.54 17.13
C ASP A 138 -7.48 8.25 16.50
N ALA A 139 -8.55 8.78 17.09
CA ALA A 139 -9.91 8.63 16.57
C ALA A 139 -10.10 9.28 15.18
N SER A 140 -9.24 10.23 14.82
CA SER A 140 -9.17 10.85 13.49
C SER A 140 -8.41 10.02 12.45
N SER A 141 -7.78 8.91 12.86
CA SER A 141 -7.11 8.02 11.92
C SER A 141 -8.10 7.40 10.94
N LYS A 142 -7.69 7.31 9.68
CA LYS A 142 -8.50 6.69 8.62
C LYS A 142 -7.73 5.54 8.01
N THR A 143 -8.35 4.37 7.98
CA THR A 143 -7.77 3.16 7.39
C THR A 143 -8.60 2.69 6.20
N TYR A 144 -7.91 2.35 5.11
CA TYR A 144 -8.44 1.68 3.93
C TYR A 144 -7.85 0.29 3.85
N SER A 145 -8.70 -0.72 3.71
CA SER A 145 -8.24 -2.11 3.71
C SER A 145 -8.83 -2.91 2.57
N ILE A 146 -8.03 -3.85 2.07
CA ILE A 146 -8.48 -4.98 1.26
C ILE A 146 -8.05 -6.21 2.04
N GLY A 147 -9.01 -7.02 2.47
CA GLY A 147 -8.75 -8.33 3.04
C GLY A 147 -9.49 -9.36 2.22
N THR A 148 -8.75 -10.27 1.61
CA THR A 148 -9.29 -11.36 0.80
C THR A 148 -8.85 -12.72 1.30
N ILE A 149 -7.88 -12.76 2.23
CA ILE A 149 -7.56 -13.96 3.00
C ILE A 149 -8.83 -14.41 3.72
N LYS A 150 -9.23 -15.65 3.42
CA LYS A 150 -10.41 -16.25 4.02
C LYS A 150 -10.06 -16.82 5.38
N ASP A 151 -10.95 -16.64 6.34
CA ASP A 151 -10.85 -17.30 7.64
C ASP A 151 -11.35 -18.76 7.55
N SER A 152 -11.40 -19.44 8.69
CA SER A 152 -11.84 -20.84 8.78
C SER A 152 -13.30 -21.07 8.35
N ASP A 153 -14.13 -20.03 8.32
CA ASP A 153 -15.52 -20.11 7.86
C ASP A 153 -15.67 -19.73 6.37
N ASN A 154 -14.54 -19.57 5.66
CA ASN A 154 -14.44 -19.24 4.24
C ASN A 154 -14.98 -17.82 3.93
N SER A 155 -15.08 -16.94 4.94
CA SER A 155 -15.42 -15.53 4.76
C SER A 155 -14.19 -14.62 4.91
N SER A 156 -14.26 -13.43 4.32
CA SER A 156 -13.36 -12.33 4.67
C SER A 156 -14.13 -11.28 5.45
N ARG A 157 -13.70 -11.03 6.68
CA ARG A 157 -14.33 -10.07 7.59
C ARG A 157 -14.05 -8.61 7.19
N ILE A 158 -12.99 -8.37 6.44
CA ILE A 158 -12.56 -7.03 6.00
C ILE A 158 -13.18 -6.71 4.63
N GLY A 159 -13.18 -7.67 3.71
CA GLY A 159 -13.73 -7.52 2.36
C GLY A 159 -12.86 -6.64 1.44
N GLY A 160 -13.44 -6.23 0.31
CA GLY A 160 -12.71 -5.64 -0.81
C GLY A 160 -12.32 -6.71 -1.85
N SER A 161 -11.66 -6.28 -2.90
CA SER A 161 -11.16 -7.15 -3.97
C SER A 161 -9.90 -6.58 -4.61
N GLY A 162 -9.09 -7.42 -5.23
CA GLY A 162 -7.91 -6.98 -5.97
C GLY A 162 -6.96 -8.12 -6.29
N THR A 163 -5.86 -7.75 -6.91
CA THR A 163 -4.76 -8.65 -7.25
C THR A 163 -3.47 -8.09 -6.66
N LEU A 164 -2.63 -8.99 -6.16
CA LEU A 164 -1.29 -8.70 -5.70
C LEU A 164 -0.29 -9.49 -6.54
N ASP A 165 0.68 -8.77 -7.09
CA ASP A 165 1.86 -9.33 -7.74
C ASP A 165 3.08 -9.12 -6.84
N LEU A 166 3.74 -10.21 -6.48
CA LEU A 166 4.95 -10.25 -5.67
C LEU A 166 6.08 -10.89 -6.47
N LYS A 167 7.23 -10.22 -6.51
CA LYS A 167 8.50 -10.81 -6.93
C LYS A 167 9.42 -10.86 -5.74
N TYR A 168 9.79 -12.04 -5.27
CA TYR A 168 10.65 -12.25 -4.10
C TYR A 168 11.92 -13.01 -4.51
N SER A 169 13.09 -12.57 -4.02
CA SER A 169 14.40 -13.18 -4.34
C SER A 169 15.32 -13.25 -3.11
N GLY A 170 14.78 -13.72 -1.99
CA GLY A 170 15.49 -13.92 -0.72
C GLY A 170 15.77 -12.63 0.05
N LYS A 171 16.48 -11.68 -0.55
CA LYS A 171 16.92 -10.43 0.11
C LYS A 171 16.16 -9.20 -0.32
N LYS A 172 15.44 -9.28 -1.45
CA LYS A 172 14.69 -8.19 -2.04
C LYS A 172 13.33 -8.65 -2.54
N ALA A 173 12.38 -7.72 -2.58
CA ALA A 173 11.08 -7.93 -3.18
C ALA A 173 10.54 -6.69 -3.90
N THR A 174 9.64 -6.93 -4.84
CA THR A 174 8.76 -5.91 -5.41
C THR A 174 7.32 -6.38 -5.23
N VAL A 175 6.48 -5.51 -4.67
CA VAL A 175 5.04 -5.74 -4.51
C VAL A 175 4.29 -4.75 -5.36
N ARG A 176 3.24 -5.21 -6.04
CA ARG A 176 2.22 -4.38 -6.66
C ARG A 176 0.85 -4.88 -6.24
N ILE A 177 -0.03 -3.97 -5.83
CA ILE A 177 -1.42 -4.27 -5.52
C ILE A 177 -2.29 -3.34 -6.34
N GLN A 178 -3.27 -3.91 -7.04
CA GLN A 178 -4.35 -3.15 -7.66
C GLN A 178 -5.68 -3.71 -7.15
N GLY A 179 -6.49 -2.86 -6.55
CA GLY A 179 -7.73 -3.32 -5.95
C GLY A 179 -8.66 -2.21 -5.52
N LYS A 180 -9.70 -2.60 -4.80
CA LYS A 180 -10.78 -1.74 -4.34
C LYS A 180 -11.23 -2.18 -2.96
N THR A 181 -11.35 -1.22 -2.04
CA THR A 181 -11.90 -1.48 -0.70
C THR A 181 -13.38 -1.82 -0.79
N LYS A 182 -13.96 -2.33 0.30
CA LYS A 182 -15.40 -2.61 0.39
C LYS A 182 -16.27 -1.37 0.16
N GLU A 183 -15.80 -0.20 0.60
CA GLU A 183 -16.46 1.11 0.43
C GLU A 183 -16.24 1.71 -0.96
N GLY A 184 -15.37 1.10 -1.75
CA GLY A 184 -15.17 1.41 -3.15
C GLY A 184 -14.03 2.36 -3.48
N VAL A 185 -13.13 2.63 -2.54
CA VAL A 185 -11.88 3.36 -2.80
C VAL A 185 -10.93 2.45 -3.55
N GLN A 186 -10.38 2.91 -4.68
CA GLN A 186 -9.39 2.15 -5.42
C GLN A 186 -8.00 2.36 -4.82
N ILE A 187 -7.22 1.29 -4.78
CA ILE A 187 -5.85 1.27 -4.28
C ILE A 187 -4.95 0.78 -5.41
N ASP A 188 -3.92 1.56 -5.73
CA ASP A 188 -2.73 1.13 -6.48
C ASP A 188 -1.51 1.34 -5.58
N LEU A 189 -0.98 0.24 -5.02
CA LEU A 189 0.20 0.25 -4.15
C LEU A 189 1.36 -0.40 -4.91
N THR A 190 2.50 0.28 -4.95
CA THR A 190 3.78 -0.29 -5.36
C THR A 190 4.78 -0.17 -4.22
N MET A 191 5.54 -1.24 -3.99
CA MET A 191 6.57 -1.26 -2.97
C MET A 191 7.83 -1.95 -3.47
N GLU A 192 8.96 -1.31 -3.22
CA GLU A 192 10.29 -1.86 -3.51
C GLU A 192 11.01 -2.09 -2.19
N CYS A 193 11.24 -3.36 -1.86
CA CYS A 193 11.96 -3.78 -0.68
C CYS A 193 13.37 -4.22 -1.09
N PRO A 194 14.39 -3.35 -1.13
CA PRO A 194 15.77 -3.76 -1.38
C PRO A 194 16.37 -4.57 -0.22
N ARG A 195 15.71 -4.57 0.95
CA ARG A 195 16.08 -5.37 2.12
C ARG A 195 14.86 -6.08 2.68
N ILE A 196 15.04 -7.34 3.04
CA ILE A 196 14.03 -8.18 3.68
C ILE A 196 14.63 -8.75 4.97
N SER A 197 13.90 -8.57 6.07
CA SER A 197 14.20 -9.23 7.33
C SER A 197 13.71 -10.68 7.29
N THR A 198 14.60 -11.62 7.56
CA THR A 198 14.26 -13.02 7.78
C THR A 198 14.56 -13.40 9.22
N VAL A 199 14.04 -14.55 9.66
CA VAL A 199 14.42 -15.10 10.98
C VAL A 199 15.94 -15.26 11.06
N GLU A 200 16.56 -15.75 9.99
CA GLU A 200 18.01 -15.92 9.90
C GLU A 200 18.75 -14.59 10.04
N SER A 201 18.37 -13.56 9.27
CA SER A 201 19.08 -12.27 9.32
C SER A 201 18.97 -11.60 10.68
N ILE A 202 17.83 -11.73 11.36
CA ILE A 202 17.66 -11.17 12.72
C ILE A 202 18.54 -11.91 13.73
N MET A 203 18.63 -13.25 13.63
CA MET A 203 19.49 -14.05 14.51
C MET A 203 20.98 -13.80 14.26
N GLU A 204 21.37 -13.44 13.04
CA GLU A 204 22.74 -13.03 12.72
C GLU A 204 23.07 -11.64 13.30
N GLU A 205 22.16 -10.67 13.18
CA GLU A 205 22.33 -9.34 13.77
C GLU A 205 22.44 -9.40 15.30
N ALA A 206 21.68 -10.28 15.96
CA ALA A 206 21.72 -10.43 17.42
C ALA A 206 23.03 -11.04 17.99
N LYS A 207 23.91 -11.57 17.13
CA LYS A 207 25.22 -12.11 17.55
C LYS A 207 26.35 -11.07 17.53
N GLN A 208 26.10 -9.90 16.93
CA GLN A 208 27.06 -8.80 16.83
C GLN A 208 26.97 -7.91 18.08
#